data_AF-Q5JEH7-F1
#
_entry.id   AF-Q5JEH7-F1
#
_cell.length_a   1.000
_cell.length_b   1.000
_cell.length_c   1.000
_cell.angle_alpha   90.00
_cell.angle_beta   90.00
_cell.angle_gamma   90.00
#
_symmetry.space_group_name_H-M   'P 1'
#
loop_
_entity.id
_entity.type
_entity.pdbx_description
1 polymer ?
#
loop_
_entity_poly.entity_id
_entity_poly.type
_entity_poly.pdbx_seq_one_letter_code
_entity_poly.pdbx_strand_id
1 'polypeptide(L)'
;MWGLEDKPLPIRLGIAIIADVIDALNIIPGVGDLIETPFNAFIAYALTDNPKAAVVGGVDGILPAPIDWFPSATVMVIADELGWI
;
A
#
# COMPACT_ATOMS: atom_id res chain seq x y z
N MET A 1 -9.75 7.97 9.52
CA MET A 1 -9.61 7.32 10.84
C MET A 1 -10.27 5.95 10.89
N TRP A 2 -9.49 4.92 10.56
CA TRP A 2 -9.91 3.51 10.49
C TRP A 2 -9.42 2.71 11.73
N GLY A 3 -8.69 3.37 12.64
CA GLY A 3 -8.12 2.78 13.84
C GLY A 3 -6.94 1.83 13.58
N LEU A 4 -6.43 1.81 12.34
CA LEU A 4 -5.28 1.03 11.90
C LEU A 4 -3.99 1.88 11.97
N GLU A 5 -4.11 3.17 11.69
CA GLU A 5 -3.10 4.21 11.85
C GLU A 5 -2.56 4.30 13.30
N ASP A 6 -3.41 4.05 14.30
CA ASP A 6 -3.06 4.11 15.72
C ASP A 6 -2.40 2.82 16.25
N LYS A 7 -2.28 1.78 15.41
CA LYS A 7 -1.67 0.52 15.84
C LYS A 7 -0.14 0.69 15.98
N PRO A 8 0.51 -0.06 16.89
CA PRO A 8 1.95 -0.12 16.95
C PRO A 8 2.57 -0.41 15.58
N LEU A 9 3.69 0.27 15.26
CA LEU A 9 4.39 0.14 13.99
C LEU A 9 4.59 -1.31 13.52
N PRO A 10 4.96 -2.30 14.35
CA PRO A 10 5.11 -3.69 13.91
C PRO A 10 3.82 -4.30 13.35
N ILE A 11 2.65 -3.90 13.86
CA ILE A 11 1.35 -4.37 13.36
C ILE A 11 1.04 -3.71 12.02
N ARG A 12 1.26 -2.41 11.90
CA ARG A 12 1.08 -1.66 10.64
C ARG A 12 1.97 -2.26 9.53
N LEU A 13 3.23 -2.52 9.83
CA LEU A 13 4.17 -3.18 8.91
C LEU A 13 3.75 -4.60 8.57
N GLY A 14 3.26 -5.38 9.53
CA GLY A 14 2.75 -6.72 9.26
C GLY A 14 1.58 -6.72 8.27
N ILE A 15 0.64 -5.79 8.42
CA ILE A 15 -0.48 -5.61 7.49
C ILE A 15 0.02 -5.16 6.12
N ALA A 16 0.95 -4.19 6.09
CA ALA A 16 1.53 -3.67 4.86
C ALA A 16 2.24 -4.76 4.04
N ILE A 17 3.08 -5.58 4.69
CA ILE A 17 3.78 -6.71 4.04
C ILE A 17 2.78 -7.73 3.50
N ILE A 18 1.70 -8.04 4.24
CA ILE A 18 0.67 -8.95 3.75
C ILE A 18 -0.02 -8.38 2.52
N ALA A 19 -0.32 -7.08 2.50
CA ALA A 19 -0.91 -6.42 1.35
C ALA A 19 0.03 -6.49 0.14
N ASP A 20 1.31 -6.14 0.30
CA ASP A 20 2.33 -6.21 -0.76
C ASP A 20 2.50 -7.65 -1.31
N VAL A 21 2.34 -8.68 -0.47
CA VAL A 21 2.37 -10.08 -0.92
C VAL A 21 1.13 -10.45 -1.73
N ILE A 22 -0.05 -9.95 -1.35
CA ILE A 22 -1.29 -10.20 -2.09
C ILE A 22 -1.22 -9.53 -3.47
N ASP A 23 -0.73 -8.29 -3.49
CA ASP A 23 -0.44 -7.47 -4.67
C ASP A 23 0.52 -8.20 -5.63
N ALA A 24 1.68 -8.61 -5.13
CA ALA A 24 2.67 -9.34 -5.94
C ALA A 24 2.19 -10.70 -6.50
N LEU A 25 1.12 -11.28 -5.93
CA LEU A 25 0.50 -12.52 -6.42
C LEU A 25 -0.55 -12.28 -7.51
N ASN A 26 -0.89 -11.03 -7.80
CA ASN A 26 -1.83 -10.63 -8.84
C ASN A 26 -1.15 -10.63 -10.22
N ILE A 27 -1.11 -11.80 -10.87
CA ILE A 27 -0.36 -12.00 -12.12
C ILE A 27 -1.21 -11.66 -13.37
N ILE A 28 -2.35 -10.97 -13.24
CA ILE A 28 -3.28 -10.70 -14.36
C ILE A 28 -3.26 -9.20 -14.72
N PRO A 29 -2.44 -8.79 -15.71
CA PRO A 29 -2.33 -7.38 -16.09
C PRO A 29 -3.68 -6.82 -16.59
N GLY A 30 -4.04 -5.63 -16.12
CA GLY A 30 -5.14 -4.81 -16.62
C GLY A 30 -6.52 -5.03 -15.97
N VAL A 31 -6.81 -6.22 -15.43
CA VAL A 31 -8.02 -6.46 -14.63
C VAL A 31 -7.70 -6.43 -13.14
N GLY A 32 -6.52 -6.94 -12.75
CA GLY A 32 -5.98 -6.78 -11.41
C GLY A 32 -5.85 -5.29 -11.05
N ASP A 33 -5.19 -4.54 -11.93
CA ASP A 33 -4.79 -3.14 -11.77
C ASP A 33 -5.97 -2.21 -11.38
N LEU A 34 -7.16 -2.45 -11.96
CA LEU A 34 -8.37 -1.64 -11.70
C LEU A 34 -8.96 -1.83 -10.30
N ILE A 35 -8.74 -2.99 -9.68
CA ILE A 35 -9.20 -3.32 -8.32
C ILE A 35 -8.07 -3.07 -7.32
N GLU A 36 -6.84 -3.29 -7.75
CA GLU A 36 -5.60 -3.13 -7.00
C GLU A 36 -5.31 -1.68 -6.66
N THR A 37 -5.47 -0.78 -7.64
CA THR A 37 -5.33 0.67 -7.43
C THR A 37 -6.14 1.20 -6.22
N PRO A 38 -7.48 1.02 -6.15
CA PRO A 38 -8.24 1.50 -4.99
C PRO A 38 -7.95 0.71 -3.72
N PHE A 39 -7.54 -0.56 -3.81
CA PHE A 39 -7.19 -1.37 -2.66
C PHE A 39 -5.86 -0.92 -2.02
N ASN A 40 -4.81 -0.73 -2.82
CA ASN A 40 -3.50 -0.26 -2.37
C ASN A 40 -3.58 1.17 -1.83
N ALA A 41 -4.31 2.05 -2.51
CA ALA A 41 -4.59 3.39 -2.02
C ALA A 41 -5.31 3.36 -0.66
N PHE A 42 -6.29 2.48 -0.50
CA PHE A 42 -7.01 2.32 0.76
C PHE A 42 -6.12 1.78 1.87
N ILE A 43 -5.34 0.73 1.63
CA ILE A 43 -4.44 0.13 2.63
C ILE A 43 -3.41 1.17 3.07
N ALA A 44 -2.76 1.87 2.12
CA ALA A 44 -1.78 2.89 2.44
C ALA A 44 -2.40 4.03 3.26
N TYR A 45 -3.61 4.49 2.91
CA TYR A 45 -4.32 5.50 3.69
C TYR A 45 -4.74 5.00 5.07
N ALA A 46 -5.30 3.80 5.17
CA ALA A 46 -5.79 3.24 6.42
C ALA A 46 -4.65 2.98 7.41
N LEU A 47 -3.45 2.66 6.92
CA LEU A 47 -2.27 2.44 7.75
C LEU A 47 -1.55 3.72 8.16
N THR A 48 -1.79 4.87 7.53
CA THR A 48 -1.03 6.12 7.78
C THR A 48 -1.89 7.33 8.11
N ASP A 49 -3.20 7.28 7.83
CA ASP A 49 -4.11 8.43 7.79
C ASP A 49 -3.58 9.59 6.92
N ASN A 50 -2.66 9.31 5.98
CA ASN A 50 -1.98 10.29 5.16
C ASN A 50 -2.46 10.24 3.69
N PRO A 51 -3.04 11.31 3.15
CA PRO A 51 -3.53 11.32 1.77
C PRO A 51 -2.42 11.18 0.73
N LYS A 52 -1.16 11.50 1.06
CA LYS A 52 -0.03 11.27 0.15
C LYS A 52 0.28 9.78 0.00
N ALA A 53 0.21 9.03 1.10
CA ALA A 53 0.37 7.58 1.06
C ALA A 53 -0.70 6.93 0.18
N ALA A 54 -1.95 7.43 0.26
CA ALA A 54 -3.04 6.98 -0.60
C ALA A 54 -2.75 7.17 -2.09
N VAL A 55 -2.24 8.34 -2.47
CA VAL A 55 -1.90 8.65 -3.88
C VAL A 55 -0.76 7.76 -4.36
N VAL A 56 0.29 7.57 -3.56
CA VAL A 56 1.44 6.76 -3.98
C VAL A 56 1.06 5.28 -4.08
N GLY A 57 0.32 4.73 -3.10
CA GLY A 57 -0.19 3.37 -3.16
C GLY A 57 -1.15 3.13 -4.33
N GLY A 58 -1.96 4.15 -4.67
CA GLY A 58 -2.82 4.09 -5.86
C GLY A 58 -2.06 4.16 -7.18
N VAL A 59 -0.93 4.88 -7.24
CA VAL A 59 -0.09 4.90 -8.45
C VAL A 59 0.58 3.56 -8.67
N ASP A 60 0.98 2.88 -7.58
CA ASP A 60 1.62 1.57 -7.65
C ASP A 60 0.69 0.51 -8.27
N GLY A 61 -0.58 0.45 -7.85
CA GLY A 61 -1.56 -0.49 -8.40
C GLY A 61 -1.99 -0.24 -9.85
N ILE A 62 -1.39 0.73 -10.56
CA ILE A 62 -1.56 0.96 -12.01
C ILE A 62 -0.34 0.42 -12.79
N LEU A 63 0.75 0.08 -12.11
CA LEU A 63 2.00 -0.31 -12.74
C LEU A 63 1.92 -1.80 -13.08
N PRO A 64 2.16 -2.19 -14.35
CA PRO A 64 2.20 -3.61 -14.69
C PRO A 64 3.43 -4.29 -14.09
N ALA A 65 3.33 -5.60 -13.83
CA ALA A 65 4.49 -6.42 -13.50
C ALA A 65 5.64 -6.21 -14.52
N PRO A 66 6.92 -6.12 -14.09
CA PRO A 66 7.45 -6.46 -12.76
C PRO A 66 7.54 -5.27 -11.79
N ILE A 67 7.05 -4.08 -12.17
CA ILE A 67 7.13 -2.89 -11.32
C ILE A 67 6.18 -3.02 -10.11
N ASP A 68 5.07 -3.72 -10.33
CA ASP A 68 4.06 -4.22 -9.37
C ASP A 68 4.59 -5.13 -8.23
N TRP A 69 5.89 -5.45 -8.24
CA TRP A 69 6.53 -6.23 -7.17
C TRP A 69 7.15 -5.32 -6.11
N PHE A 70 6.96 -4.01 -6.24
CA PHE A 70 7.48 -3.04 -5.31
C PHE A 70 6.63 -3.08 -4.02
N PRO A 71 7.23 -3.18 -2.82
CA PRO A 71 6.49 -3.28 -1.58
C PRO A 71 5.95 -1.90 -1.14
N SER A 72 5.04 -1.35 -1.92
CA SER A 72 4.62 0.04 -1.83
C SER A 72 3.91 0.35 -0.52
N ALA A 73 3.04 -0.54 -0.02
CA ALA A 73 2.36 -0.35 1.26
C ALA A 73 3.38 -0.33 2.41
N THR A 74 4.37 -1.23 2.40
CA THR A 74 5.42 -1.26 3.42
C THR A 74 6.27 0.00 3.39
N VAL A 75 6.67 0.45 2.19
CA VAL A 75 7.45 1.67 2.03
C VAL A 75 6.66 2.90 2.49
N MET A 76 5.35 2.96 2.24
CA MET A 76 4.52 4.08 2.69
C MET A 76 4.43 4.16 4.21
N VAL A 77 4.24 3.03 4.91
CA VAL A 77 4.24 3.00 6.38
C VAL A 77 5.58 3.46 6.95
N ILE A 78 6.69 3.03 6.35
CA ILE A 78 8.03 3.47 6.79
C ILE A 78 8.25 4.96 6.51
N ALA A 79 7.86 5.45 5.33
CA ALA A 79 8.04 6.85 4.95
C ALA A 79 7.23 7.80 5.84
N ASP A 80 6.00 7.41 6.20
CA ASP A 80 5.14 8.13 7.13
C ASP A 80 5.73 8.18 8.54
N GLU A 81 6.23 7.05 9.05
CA GLU A 81 6.89 6.99 10.37
C GLU A 81 8.17 7.84 10.45
N LEU A 82 8.90 7.97 9.33
CA LEU A 82 10.08 8.81 9.21
C LEU A 82 9.75 10.30 8.93
N GLY A 83 8.47 10.64 8.75
CA GLY A 83 8.01 12.01 8.45
C GLY A 83 8.41 12.51 7.05
N TRP A 84 8.66 11.61 6.10
CA TRP A 84 9.02 11.95 4.73
C TRP A 84 7.80 12.33 3.87
N ILE A 85 6.63 11.79 4.22
CA ILE A 85 5.33 12.09 3.61
C ILE A 85 4.38 12.61 4.67
#